data_AF-N0CYI9-F1
#
_entry.id   AF-N0CYI9-F1
#
_cell.length_a   1.000
_cell.length_b   1.000
_cell.length_c   1.000
_cell.angle_alpha   90.00
_cell.angle_beta   90.00
_cell.angle_gamma   90.00
#
_symmetry.space_group_name_H-M   'P 1'
#
loop_
_entity.id
_entity.type
_entity.pdbx_description
1 polymer ?
#
loop_
_entity_poly.entity_id
_entity_poly.type
_entity_poly.pdbx_seq_one_letter_code
_entity_poly.pdbx_strand_id
1 'polypeptide(L)'
;MLSPSPDSHIPEGGNRGPITTYMTIEQTFWSLHATLRTAESSSHSSNATLNAPENSSTCEIGFLYENRPRVEHQHRSPRHEGACRIAVTGLSPKVASGHYYTSRFTAGDMDFTFLDRSTDYGTFTEAHDADPQHRSA
;
A
#
# COMPACT_ATOMS: atom_id res chain seq x y z
N MET A 1 0.74 4.99 -5.25
CA MET A 1 1.84 5.95 -5.05
C MET A 1 1.93 6.27 -3.55
N LEU A 2 3.12 6.24 -2.95
CA LEU A 2 3.33 6.62 -1.54
C LEU A 2 4.17 7.89 -1.46
N SER A 3 3.80 8.76 -0.53
CA SER A 3 4.44 10.05 -0.29
C SER A 3 4.84 10.15 1.17
N PRO A 4 6.08 9.78 1.54
CA PRO A 4 6.55 9.92 2.91
C PRO A 4 6.50 11.37 3.38
N SER A 5 6.02 11.59 4.60
CA SER A 5 6.04 12.91 5.25
C SER A 5 7.48 13.41 5.39
N PRO A 6 7.74 14.73 5.20
CA PRO A 6 9.06 15.33 5.46
C PRO A 6 9.63 15.02 6.84
N ASP A 7 8.75 14.89 7.84
CA ASP A 7 9.09 14.65 9.25
C ASP A 7 9.36 13.16 9.57
N SER A 8 9.23 12.28 8.57
CA SER A 8 9.51 10.86 8.76
C SER A 8 10.98 10.61 9.13
N HIS A 9 11.21 9.74 10.11
CA HIS A 9 12.55 9.29 10.51
C HIS A 9 13.15 8.31 9.50
N ILE A 10 13.49 8.82 8.32
CA ILE A 10 14.12 8.06 7.24
C ILE A 10 15.65 8.23 7.34
N PRO A 11 16.42 7.13 7.46
CA PRO A 11 17.87 7.20 7.54
C PRO A 11 18.48 7.75 6.24
N GLU A 12 19.75 8.13 6.30
CA GLU A 12 20.50 8.57 5.11
C GLU A 12 20.48 7.49 4.02
N GLY A 13 20.26 7.91 2.77
CA GLY A 13 20.07 7.01 1.63
C GLY A 13 18.71 6.30 1.59
N GLY A 14 17.83 6.52 2.56
CA GLY A 14 16.45 6.03 2.55
C GLY A 14 15.58 6.77 1.53
N ASN A 15 14.56 6.08 1.01
CA ASN A 15 13.68 6.62 -0.03
C ASN A 15 12.69 7.63 0.57
N ARG A 16 12.75 8.90 0.14
CA ARG A 16 11.85 9.98 0.56
C ARG A 16 10.68 10.23 -0.41
N GLY A 17 10.52 9.36 -1.41
CA GLY A 17 9.45 9.40 -2.40
C GLY A 17 9.62 10.46 -3.48
N PRO A 18 8.64 10.55 -4.41
CA PRO A 18 7.46 9.69 -4.57
C PRO A 18 7.80 8.21 -4.82
N ILE A 19 7.11 7.27 -4.16
CA ILE A 19 7.38 5.82 -4.28
C ILE A 19 6.26 5.13 -5.05
N THR A 20 6.59 4.58 -6.23
CA THR A 20 5.68 3.72 -6.99
C THR A 20 5.36 2.47 -6.19
N THR A 21 4.06 2.20 -6.06
CA THR A 21 3.55 1.17 -5.17
C THR A 21 2.27 0.61 -5.72
N TYR A 22 2.18 -0.72 -5.72
CA TYR A 22 0.98 -1.47 -6.09
C TYR A 22 0.40 -2.14 -4.86
N MET A 23 -0.93 -2.08 -4.72
CA MET A 23 -1.65 -2.75 -3.65
C MET A 23 -2.65 -3.73 -4.22
N THR A 24 -2.57 -4.98 -3.78
CA THR A 24 -3.61 -5.99 -4.01
C THR A 24 -4.48 -6.05 -2.76
N ILE A 25 -5.80 -5.97 -2.95
CA ILE A 25 -6.79 -6.22 -1.90
C ILE A 25 -7.55 -7.48 -2.28
N GLU A 26 -7.43 -8.50 -1.45
CA GLU A 26 -8.06 -9.81 -1.65
C GLU A 26 -9.15 -9.99 -0.59
N GLN A 27 -10.40 -10.12 -1.05
CA GLN A 27 -11.55 -10.28 -0.17
C GLN A 27 -12.27 -11.58 -0.53
N THR A 28 -12.48 -12.42 0.46
CA THR A 28 -13.45 -13.53 0.41
C THR A 28 -14.61 -13.25 1.37
N PHE A 29 -15.53 -14.20 1.51
CA PHE A 29 -16.54 -14.11 2.57
C PHE A 29 -15.94 -14.14 3.98
N TRP A 30 -14.78 -14.78 4.17
CA TRP A 30 -14.18 -15.04 5.50
C TRP A 30 -12.91 -14.25 5.77
N SER A 31 -12.29 -13.68 4.73
CA SER A 31 -10.97 -13.08 4.83
C SER A 31 -10.89 -11.78 4.07
N LEU A 32 -10.05 -10.90 4.59
CA LEU A 32 -9.61 -9.67 3.94
C LEU A 32 -8.10 -9.59 4.12
N HIS A 33 -7.38 -9.51 3.01
CA HIS A 33 -5.94 -9.37 3.00
C HIS A 33 -5.55 -8.20 2.10
N ALA A 34 -4.51 -7.50 2.50
CA ALA A 34 -3.89 -6.45 1.71
C ALA A 34 -2.40 -6.76 1.57
N THR A 35 -1.91 -6.75 0.34
CA THR A 35 -0.48 -6.86 0.03
C THR A 35 -0.05 -5.61 -0.70
N LEU A 36 0.92 -4.89 -0.13
CA LEU A 36 1.53 -3.71 -0.72
C LEU A 36 2.93 -4.07 -1.22
N ARG A 37 3.24 -3.71 -2.47
CA ARG A 37 4.53 -4.01 -3.10
C ARG A 37 5.16 -2.73 -3.66
N THR A 38 6.43 -2.55 -3.36
CA THR A 38 7.30 -1.54 -3.97
C THR A 38 8.47 -2.26 -4.66
N ALA A 39 9.31 -1.53 -5.39
CA ALA A 39 10.53 -2.10 -5.94
C ALA A 39 11.48 -2.65 -4.85
N GLU A 40 11.43 -2.08 -3.63
CA GLU A 40 12.37 -2.39 -2.55
C GLU A 40 11.81 -3.39 -1.52
N SER A 41 10.49 -3.52 -1.40
CA SER A 41 9.87 -4.30 -0.31
C SER A 41 8.46 -4.79 -0.61
N SER A 42 8.03 -5.80 0.15
CA SER A 42 6.64 -6.25 0.21
C SER A 42 6.10 -6.16 1.64
N SER A 43 4.90 -5.62 1.80
CA SER A 43 4.17 -5.55 3.06
C SER A 43 2.92 -6.43 2.99
N HIS A 44 2.75 -7.32 3.95
CA HIS A 44 1.59 -8.21 4.02
C HIS A 44 0.77 -7.89 5.27
N SER A 45 -0.54 -7.77 5.10
CA SER A 45 -1.45 -7.54 6.22
C SER A 45 -1.44 -8.74 7.19
N SER A 46 -1.28 -8.49 8.49
CA SER A 46 -1.48 -9.50 9.54
C SER A 46 -2.96 -9.57 9.98
N ASN A 47 -3.68 -8.46 9.85
CA ASN A 47 -5.12 -8.36 10.03
C ASN A 47 -5.66 -7.29 9.08
N ALA A 48 -6.93 -7.36 8.71
CA ALA A 48 -7.61 -6.27 8.02
C ALA A 48 -9.07 -6.20 8.44
N THR A 49 -9.60 -4.98 8.53
CA THR A 49 -11.00 -4.71 8.85
C THR A 49 -11.59 -3.75 7.84
N LEU A 50 -12.88 -3.92 7.60
CA LEU A 50 -13.68 -3.05 6.74
C LEU A 50 -14.62 -2.23 7.61
N ASN A 51 -14.54 -0.91 7.48
CA ASN A 51 -15.42 0.06 8.13
C ASN A 51 -16.27 0.73 7.04
N ALA A 52 -17.53 0.31 6.93
CA ALA A 52 -18.51 0.91 6.03
C ALA A 52 -19.76 1.28 6.84
N PRO A 53 -19.86 2.52 7.34
CA PRO A 53 -21.05 2.96 8.06
C PRO A 53 -22.32 2.82 7.21
N GLU A 54 -23.44 2.51 7.84
CA GLU A 54 -24.72 2.41 7.12
C GLU A 54 -25.03 3.71 6.37
N ASN A 55 -25.50 3.58 5.13
CA ASN A 55 -25.79 4.69 4.22
C ASN A 55 -24.58 5.57 3.86
N SER A 56 -23.35 5.16 4.18
CA SER A 56 -22.13 5.82 3.72
C SER A 56 -21.79 5.37 2.29
N SER A 57 -21.47 6.33 1.42
CA SER A 57 -20.84 6.04 0.13
C SER A 57 -19.33 5.80 0.26
N THR A 58 -18.78 6.01 1.45
CA THR A 58 -17.37 5.79 1.78
C THR A 58 -17.21 4.50 2.56
N CYS A 59 -16.26 3.68 2.11
CA CYS A 59 -15.79 2.48 2.78
C CYS A 59 -14.31 2.67 3.08
N GLU A 60 -13.88 2.16 4.22
CA GLU A 60 -12.50 2.24 4.65
C GLU A 60 -11.97 0.87 5.04
N ILE A 61 -10.73 0.59 4.65
CA ILE A 61 -9.99 -0.59 5.01
C ILE A 61 -8.85 -0.19 5.93
N GLY A 62 -8.86 -0.73 7.15
CA GLY A 62 -7.79 -0.57 8.13
C GLY A 62 -7.02 -1.88 8.32
N PHE A 63 -5.69 -1.86 8.32
CA PHE A 63 -4.89 -3.06 8.53
C PHE A 63 -3.55 -2.78 9.22
N LEU A 64 -3.05 -3.76 9.97
CA LEU A 64 -1.63 -3.82 10.34
C LEU A 64 -0.90 -4.67 9.31
N TYR A 65 0.39 -4.39 9.12
CA TYR A 65 1.21 -5.13 8.19
C TYR A 65 2.63 -5.35 8.71
N GLU A 66 3.28 -6.37 8.19
CA GLU A 66 4.72 -6.57 8.29
C GLU A 66 5.37 -6.22 6.95
N ASN A 67 6.27 -5.24 6.94
CA ASN A 67 7.07 -4.90 5.76
C ASN A 67 8.38 -5.69 5.76
N ARG A 68 8.64 -6.35 4.63
CA ARG A 68 9.82 -7.16 4.36
C ARG A 68 10.60 -6.62 3.17
N PRO A 69 11.60 -5.75 3.41
CA PRO A 69 12.50 -5.27 2.36
C PRO A 69 13.39 -6.37 1.82
N ARG A 70 13.75 -6.25 0.54
CA ARG A 70 14.80 -7.05 -0.08
C ARG A 70 16.09 -6.91 0.72
N VAL A 71 16.87 -7.99 0.79
CA VAL A 71 18.07 -8.08 1.62
C VAL A 71 19.03 -6.90 1.36
N GLU A 72 19.20 -6.51 0.11
CA GLU A 72 20.05 -5.38 -0.31
C GLU A 72 19.66 -4.03 0.31
N HIS A 73 18.39 -3.83 0.67
CA HIS A 73 17.88 -2.60 1.27
C HIS A 73 17.79 -2.66 2.80
N GLN A 74 18.00 -3.82 3.43
CA GLN A 74 17.77 -3.98 4.87
C GLN A 74 18.67 -3.12 5.76
N HIS A 75 19.86 -2.74 5.28
CA HIS A 75 20.77 -1.85 5.99
C HIS A 75 20.16 -0.46 6.27
N ARG A 76 19.30 0.05 5.37
CA ARG A 76 18.58 1.33 5.50
C ARG A 76 17.08 1.17 5.72
N SER A 77 16.56 -0.03 5.52
CA SER A 77 15.17 -0.38 5.79
C SER A 77 15.06 -1.77 6.42
N PRO A 78 15.32 -1.90 7.73
CA PRO A 78 15.08 -3.16 8.44
C PRO A 78 13.61 -3.59 8.36
N ARG A 79 13.35 -4.88 8.59
CA ARG A 79 11.98 -5.39 8.77
C ARG A 79 11.27 -4.60 9.88
N HIS A 80 10.03 -4.25 9.65
CA HIS A 80 9.24 -3.46 10.59
C HIS A 80 7.75 -3.70 10.40
N GLU A 81 6.98 -3.27 11.38
CA GLU A 81 5.53 -3.32 11.36
C GLU A 81 4.98 -1.93 11.06
N GLY A 82 3.73 -1.89 10.60
CA GLY A 82 3.02 -0.63 10.41
C GLY A 82 1.52 -0.82 10.41
N ALA A 83 0.83 0.32 10.40
CA ALA A 83 -0.60 0.43 10.25
C ALA A 83 -0.92 1.22 8.98
N CYS A 84 -2.03 0.86 8.35
CA CYS A 84 -2.52 1.46 7.12
C CYS A 84 -4.02 1.71 7.24
N ARG A 85 -4.48 2.84 6.68
CA ARG A 85 -5.89 3.17 6.54
C ARG A 85 -6.12 3.71 5.13
N ILE A 86 -7.05 3.10 4.39
CA ILE A 86 -7.38 3.49 3.01
C ILE A 86 -8.87 3.67 2.89
N ALA A 87 -9.27 4.80 2.31
CA ALA A 87 -10.65 5.11 2.00
C ALA A 87 -10.92 5.00 0.50
N VAL A 88 -12.08 4.47 0.16
CA VAL A 88 -12.66 4.43 -1.19
C VAL A 88 -14.07 4.99 -1.13
N THR A 89 -14.50 5.66 -2.21
CA THR A 89 -15.83 6.24 -2.31
C THR A 89 -16.56 5.75 -3.57
N GLY A 90 -17.85 5.47 -3.41
CA GLY A 90 -18.74 4.99 -4.47
C GLY A 90 -18.79 3.46 -4.59
N LEU A 91 -19.73 2.97 -5.38
CA LEU A 91 -19.98 1.52 -5.58
C LEU A 91 -18.89 0.83 -6.43
N SER A 92 -18.25 1.59 -7.32
CA SER A 92 -17.20 1.11 -8.22
C SER A 92 -16.00 2.06 -8.16
N PRO A 93 -15.29 2.11 -7.01
CA PRO A 93 -14.22 3.08 -6.80
C PRO A 93 -13.10 2.88 -7.81
N LYS A 94 -12.64 3.99 -8.39
CA LYS A 94 -11.49 4.04 -9.32
C LYS A 94 -10.25 4.68 -8.70
N VAL A 95 -10.41 5.26 -7.52
CA VAL A 95 -9.37 5.90 -6.74
C VAL A 95 -9.50 5.47 -5.29
N ALA A 96 -8.37 5.43 -4.58
CA ALA A 96 -8.32 5.24 -3.15
C ALA A 96 -7.24 6.15 -2.57
N SER A 97 -7.50 6.71 -1.39
CA SER A 97 -6.54 7.57 -0.69
C SER A 97 -6.41 7.11 0.75
N GLY A 98 -5.23 7.27 1.33
CA GLY A 98 -4.97 6.77 2.67
C GLY A 98 -3.69 7.29 3.26
N HIS A 99 -3.32 6.72 4.41
CA HIS A 99 -2.06 7.04 5.08
C HIS A 99 -1.52 5.83 5.82
N TYR A 100 -0.20 5.81 6.03
CA TYR A 100 0.48 4.77 6.79
C TYR A 100 1.24 5.38 7.96
N TYR A 101 1.48 4.53 8.95
CA TYR A 101 2.45 4.75 10.03
C TYR A 101 3.28 3.48 10.20
N THR A 102 4.54 3.62 10.59
CA THR A 102 5.43 2.48 10.86
C THR A 102 5.96 2.52 12.29
N SER A 103 6.38 1.36 12.79
CA SER A 103 7.11 1.25 14.06
C SER A 103 8.50 1.92 14.03
N ARG A 104 8.91 2.48 12.89
CA ARG A 104 10.16 3.25 12.72
C ARG A 104 9.93 4.76 12.71
N PHE A 105 8.78 5.23 13.14
CA PHE A 105 8.44 6.66 13.14
C PHE A 105 8.48 7.29 11.74
N THR A 106 8.04 6.53 10.74
CA THR A 106 7.77 7.08 9.40
C THR A 106 6.28 7.05 9.14
N ALA A 107 5.77 8.08 8.49
CA ALA A 107 4.37 8.18 8.08
C ALA A 107 4.29 8.81 6.69
N GLY A 108 3.17 8.64 6.02
CA GLY A 108 2.98 9.26 4.72
C GLY A 108 1.62 8.98 4.14
N ASP A 109 1.33 9.72 3.07
CA ASP A 109 0.09 9.60 2.32
C ASP A 109 0.20 8.52 1.24
N MET A 110 -0.95 8.01 0.83
CA MET A 110 -1.08 7.05 -0.24
C MET A 110 -2.18 7.46 -1.19
N ASP A 111 -1.88 7.43 -2.48
CA ASP A 111 -2.83 7.64 -3.55
C ASP A 111 -2.77 6.48 -4.52
N PHE A 112 -3.91 5.86 -4.78
CA PHE A 112 -4.04 4.72 -5.68
C PHE A 112 -5.07 5.00 -6.77
N THR A 113 -4.76 4.54 -7.96
CA THR A 113 -5.69 4.42 -9.07
C THR A 113 -5.96 2.94 -9.35
N PHE A 114 -7.18 2.64 -9.76
CA PHE A 114 -7.60 1.30 -10.10
C PHE A 114 -6.81 0.74 -11.28
N LEU A 115 -6.17 -0.42 -11.09
CA LEU A 115 -5.46 -1.14 -12.13
C LEU A 115 -6.34 -2.26 -12.72
N ASP A 116 -6.60 -3.31 -11.96
CA ASP A 116 -7.36 -4.48 -12.41
C ASP A 116 -8.05 -5.20 -11.22
N ARG A 117 -9.08 -6.01 -11.53
CA ARG A 117 -9.72 -7.00 -10.63
C ARG A 117 -9.60 -8.43 -11.14
N SER A 118 -9.26 -8.63 -12.42
CA SER A 118 -9.29 -9.94 -13.07
C SER A 118 -7.97 -10.71 -12.93
N THR A 119 -6.87 -9.99 -12.70
CA THR A 119 -5.52 -10.54 -12.60
C THR A 119 -4.97 -10.34 -11.20
N ASP A 120 -4.42 -11.40 -10.63
CA ASP A 120 -3.57 -11.31 -9.44
C ASP A 120 -2.11 -11.17 -9.87
N TYR A 121 -1.48 -10.05 -9.51
CA TYR A 121 -0.07 -9.78 -9.77
C TYR A 121 0.77 -10.21 -8.56
N GLY A 122 1.60 -11.23 -8.74
CA GLY A 122 2.41 -11.80 -7.66
C GLY A 122 3.59 -10.93 -7.25
N THR A 123 4.09 -10.09 -8.17
CA THR A 123 5.29 -9.27 -7.96
C THR A 123 5.08 -7.79 -8.30
N PHE A 124 5.98 -6.93 -7.80
CA PHE A 124 6.03 -5.52 -8.19
C PHE A 124 6.20 -5.37 -9.71
N THR A 125 7.13 -6.12 -10.31
CA THR A 125 7.44 -6.03 -11.74
C THR A 125 6.25 -6.40 -12.61
N GLU A 126 5.53 -7.48 -12.29
CA GLU A 126 4.33 -7.88 -13.05
C GLU A 126 3.24 -6.78 -13.03
N ALA A 127 2.96 -6.21 -11.86
CA ALA A 127 1.98 -5.13 -11.74
C ALA A 127 2.46 -3.85 -12.46
N HIS A 128 3.76 -3.57 -12.37
CA HIS A 128 4.40 -2.42 -13.02
C HIS A 128 4.35 -2.50 -14.54
N ASP A 129 4.68 -3.66 -15.09
CA ASP A 129 4.65 -3.90 -16.53
C ASP A 129 3.22 -3.83 -17.07
N ALA A 130 2.22 -4.18 -16.26
CA ALA A 130 0.81 -4.12 -16.62
C ALA A 130 0.19 -2.72 -16.53
N ASP A 131 0.82 -1.80 -15.78
CA ASP A 131 0.31 -0.45 -15.53
C ASP A 131 0.39 0.46 -16.78
N PRO A 132 -0.76 0.84 -17.38
CA PRO A 132 -0.75 1.67 -18.59
C PRO A 132 -0.22 3.09 -18.34
N GLN A 133 -0.37 3.61 -17.13
CA GLN A 133 0.11 4.95 -16.77
C GLN A 133 1.64 4.98 -16.71
N HIS A 134 2.28 3.84 -16.41
CA HIS A 134 3.73 3.72 -16.50
C HIS A 134 4.23 3.62 -17.95
N ARG A 135 3.51 2.91 -18.83
CA ARG A 135 3.88 2.76 -20.25
C ARG A 135 3.82 4.06 -21.06
N SER A 136 3.23 5.11 -20.50
CA SER A 136 3.04 6.41 -21.14
C SER A 136 3.97 7.52 -20.61
N ALA A 137 4.94 7.16 -19.76
CA ALA A 137 5.96 8.06 -19.20
C ALA A 137 7.37 7.83 -19.79
#